data_AF-A0A940D708-F1
#
_entry.id   AF-A0A940D708-F1
#
_cell.length_a   1.000
_cell.length_b   1.000
_cell.length_c   1.000
_cell.angle_alpha   90.00
_cell.angle_beta   90.00
_cell.angle_gamma   90.00
#
_symmetry.space_group_name_H-M   'P 1'
#
loop_
_entity.id
_entity.type
_entity.pdbx_description
1 polymer ?
#
loop_
_entity_poly.entity_id
_entity_poly.type
_entity_poly.pdbx_seq_one_letter_code
_entity_poly.pdbx_strand_id
1 'polypeptide(L)'
;MGSYQDKEEKGVILVAPGVDREGGIHLLDWELATKESFNSYGVLLSRLKKRGLEEVKIIVEDGARGLLEAGKFVYPGSNFQYCLWHLSQTLMKQVSHLTFKIKDRFYHQFWEVFNAHDLDKCYDRYFEFLKKRGKMVPSISKTFALHEENLFHYCDSPFEYRQRLRTVNMAEGFFRHLREFLKRYPGWIDAK
;
A
#
# COMPACT_ATOMS: atom_id res chain seq x y z
N MET A 1 24.49 29.68 29.98
CA MET A 1 24.46 28.40 29.24
C MET A 1 23.01 28.03 29.02
N GLY A 2 22.47 28.34 27.84
CA GLY A 2 21.09 27.97 27.49
C GLY A 2 20.99 26.46 27.39
N SER A 3 20.05 25.87 28.12
CA SER A 3 19.70 24.45 27.99
C SER A 3 19.16 24.22 26.58
N TYR A 4 19.99 23.64 25.70
CA TYR A 4 19.52 23.08 24.45
C TYR A 4 18.66 21.87 24.82
N GLN A 5 17.34 22.08 24.89
CA GLN A 5 16.40 20.97 24.92
C GLN A 5 16.39 20.42 23.49
N ASP A 6 17.11 19.32 23.26
CA ASP A 6 16.94 18.54 22.04
C ASP A 6 15.46 18.20 21.91
N LYS A 7 14.81 18.84 20.95
CA LYS A 7 13.40 18.60 20.64
C LYS A 7 13.37 17.25 19.95
N GLU A 8 12.98 16.21 20.68
CA GLU A 8 12.73 14.88 20.09
C GLU A 8 11.66 15.00 18.99
N GLU A 9 12.08 15.05 17.73
CA GLU A 9 11.17 14.99 16.60
C GLU A 9 11.00 13.53 16.17
N LYS A 10 9.73 13.09 16.08
CA LYS A 10 9.39 11.77 15.56
C LYS A 10 9.65 11.73 14.06
N GLY A 11 10.68 10.99 13.66
CA GLY A 11 10.92 10.65 12.25
C GLY A 11 10.07 9.48 11.76
N VAL A 12 10.12 9.26 10.45
CA VAL A 12 9.54 8.12 9.74
C VAL A 12 10.64 7.40 8.96
N ILE A 13 10.56 6.08 8.90
CA ILE A 13 11.42 5.26 8.04
C ILE A 13 10.58 4.80 6.86
N LEU A 14 10.91 5.27 5.68
CA LEU A 14 10.35 4.79 4.42
C LEU A 14 11.14 3.56 3.97
N VAL A 15 10.46 2.56 3.45
CA VAL A 15 11.09 1.30 3.03
C VAL A 15 10.53 0.92 1.67
N ALA A 16 11.41 0.52 0.75
CA ALA A 16 11.05 0.09 -0.60
C ALA A 16 11.30 -1.43 -0.75
N PRO A 17 10.36 -2.29 -0.32
CA PRO A 17 10.37 -3.67 -0.75
C PRO A 17 9.90 -3.77 -2.23
N GLY A 18 10.54 -4.63 -3.00
CA GLY A 18 10.20 -4.88 -4.40
C GLY A 18 9.98 -6.37 -4.66
N VAL A 19 9.26 -6.66 -5.73
CA VAL A 19 9.10 -8.02 -6.28
C VAL A 19 9.75 -8.04 -7.66
N ASP A 20 10.67 -8.98 -7.88
CA ASP A 20 11.32 -9.16 -9.17
C ASP A 20 10.44 -9.91 -10.18
N ARG A 21 10.97 -10.14 -11.38
CA ARG A 21 10.26 -10.82 -12.49
C ARG A 21 9.96 -12.30 -12.20
N GLU A 22 10.72 -12.92 -11.30
CA GLU A 22 10.59 -14.31 -10.86
C GLU A 22 9.68 -14.41 -9.62
N GLY A 23 9.19 -13.28 -9.11
CA GLY A 23 8.35 -13.21 -7.92
C GLY A 23 9.14 -13.16 -6.61
N GLY A 24 10.47 -13.07 -6.66
CA GLY A 24 11.34 -12.92 -5.50
C GLY A 24 11.14 -11.57 -4.81
N ILE A 25 11.12 -11.55 -3.47
CA ILE A 25 10.90 -10.35 -2.67
C ILE A 25 12.25 -9.83 -2.18
N HIS A 26 12.52 -8.55 -2.41
CA HIS A 26 13.80 -7.91 -2.07
C HIS A 26 13.58 -6.59 -1.35
N LEU A 27 14.40 -6.32 -0.33
CA LEU A 27 14.49 -4.96 0.21
C LEU A 27 15.42 -4.14 -0.69
N LEU A 28 14.87 -3.20 -1.46
CA LEU A 28 15.64 -2.46 -2.46
C LEU A 28 16.39 -1.28 -1.84
N ASP A 29 15.71 -0.52 -0.96
CA ASP A 29 16.25 0.68 -0.31
C ASP A 29 15.35 1.10 0.88
N TRP A 30 15.81 2.08 1.67
CA TRP A 30 15.08 2.69 2.77
C TRP A 30 15.54 4.15 2.96
N GLU A 31 14.68 5.01 3.50
CA GLU A 31 14.97 6.43 3.73
C GLU A 31 14.48 6.85 5.11
N LEU A 32 15.34 7.55 5.88
CA LEU A 32 14.92 8.21 7.11
C LEU A 32 14.47 9.64 6.79
N ALA A 33 13.24 9.98 7.17
CA ALA A 33 12.66 11.29 6.89
C ALA A 33 11.92 11.84 8.12
N THR A 34 11.60 13.13 8.11
CA THR A 34 10.79 13.76 9.18
C THR A 34 9.30 13.50 9.01
N LYS A 35 8.84 13.26 7.77
CA LYS A 35 7.45 12.95 7.43
C LYS A 35 7.34 12.26 6.08
N GLU A 36 6.21 11.63 5.83
CA GLU A 36 5.84 11.13 4.51
C GLU A 36 5.45 12.31 3.60
N SER A 37 6.26 12.57 2.56
CA SER A 37 6.05 13.71 1.65
C SER A 37 6.57 13.40 0.26
N PHE A 38 6.14 14.20 -0.73
CA PHE A 38 6.68 14.14 -2.10
C PHE A 38 8.22 14.14 -2.09
N ASN A 39 8.85 15.04 -1.33
CA ASN A 39 10.30 15.13 -1.25
C ASN A 39 10.93 13.86 -0.68
N SER A 40 10.39 13.34 0.42
CA SER A 40 10.93 12.16 1.11
C SER A 40 10.83 10.90 0.23
N TYR A 41 9.69 10.69 -0.43
CA TYR A 41 9.54 9.61 -1.40
C TYR A 41 10.39 9.86 -2.66
N GLY A 42 10.48 11.11 -3.12
CA GLY A 42 11.29 11.49 -4.27
C GLY A 42 12.77 11.17 -4.09
N VAL A 43 13.33 11.42 -2.90
CA VAL A 43 14.71 11.04 -2.56
C VAL A 43 14.91 9.53 -2.68
N LEU A 44 14.04 8.74 -2.01
CA LEU A 44 14.09 7.28 -2.02
C LEU A 44 14.00 6.72 -3.45
N LEU A 45 12.97 7.13 -4.20
CA LEU A 45 12.70 6.62 -5.54
C LEU A 45 13.76 7.05 -6.55
N SER A 46 14.27 8.28 -6.45
CA SER A 46 15.35 8.76 -7.33
C SER A 46 16.66 8.03 -7.08
N ARG A 47 16.96 7.66 -5.82
CA ARG A 47 18.13 6.85 -5.49
C ARG A 47 18.04 5.45 -6.08
N LEU A 48 16.86 4.82 -6.04
CA LEU A 48 16.60 3.55 -6.73
C LEU A 48 16.85 3.66 -8.24
N LYS A 49 16.32 4.72 -8.88
CA LYS A 49 16.50 4.95 -10.31
C LYS A 49 17.98 5.12 -10.67
N LYS A 50 18.70 5.95 -9.91
CA LYS A 50 20.15 6.17 -10.08
C LYS A 50 20.98 4.88 -9.92
N ARG A 51 20.49 3.91 -9.15
CA ARG A 51 21.12 2.59 -8.98
C ARG A 51 20.78 1.60 -10.10
N GLY A 52 20.01 2.00 -11.10
CA GLY A 52 19.69 1.22 -12.30
C GLY A 52 18.30 0.58 -12.31
N LEU A 53 17.43 0.90 -11.35
CA LEU A 53 16.02 0.50 -11.43
C LEU A 53 15.29 1.47 -12.38
N GLU A 54 15.41 1.27 -13.68
CA GLU A 54 14.88 2.22 -14.68
C GLU A 54 13.37 2.13 -14.86
N GLU A 55 12.83 0.91 -14.78
CA GLU A 55 11.41 0.63 -15.00
C GLU A 55 10.79 -0.06 -13.78
N VAL A 56 9.63 0.46 -13.37
CA VAL A 56 8.78 -0.13 -12.35
C VAL A 56 7.41 -0.34 -12.98
N LYS A 57 6.91 -1.58 -12.98
CA LYS A 57 5.59 -1.88 -13.57
C LYS A 57 4.45 -1.40 -12.68
N ILE A 58 4.55 -1.65 -11.38
CA ILE A 58 3.50 -1.38 -10.42
C ILE A 58 4.12 -0.77 -9.16
N ILE A 59 3.56 0.35 -8.72
CA ILE A 59 3.80 0.92 -7.39
C ILE A 59 2.53 0.71 -6.56
N VAL A 60 2.66 0.01 -5.43
CA VAL A 60 1.54 -0.21 -4.52
C VAL A 60 1.51 0.91 -3.49
N GLU A 61 0.37 1.59 -3.36
CA GLU A 61 0.18 2.73 -2.47
C GLU A 61 -1.11 2.56 -1.64
N ASP A 62 -1.18 3.20 -0.47
CA ASP A 62 -2.27 3.06 0.50
C ASP A 62 -3.14 4.33 0.64
N GLY A 63 -3.02 5.26 -0.29
CA GLY A 63 -3.61 6.59 -0.26
C GLY A 63 -2.57 7.68 0.06
N ALA A 64 -1.31 7.33 0.25
CA ALA A 64 -0.22 8.27 0.49
C ALA A 64 0.02 9.16 -0.75
N ARG A 65 -0.62 10.34 -0.74
CA ARG A 65 -0.51 11.34 -1.83
C ARG A 65 0.93 11.68 -2.21
N GLY A 66 1.83 11.77 -1.22
CA GLY A 66 3.25 12.03 -1.47
C GLY A 66 3.94 10.93 -2.28
N LEU A 67 3.59 9.66 -2.05
CA LEU A 67 4.13 8.53 -2.81
C LEU A 67 3.56 8.53 -4.23
N LEU A 68 2.27 8.78 -4.38
CA LEU A 68 1.61 8.86 -5.69
C LEU A 68 2.26 9.95 -6.57
N GLU A 69 2.42 11.16 -6.03
CA GLU A 69 3.02 12.29 -6.76
C GLU A 69 4.50 12.02 -7.09
N ALA A 70 5.29 11.55 -6.12
CA ALA A 70 6.71 11.25 -6.34
C ALA A 70 6.92 10.07 -7.30
N GLY A 71 6.09 9.04 -7.19
CA GLY A 71 6.08 7.89 -8.10
C GLY A 71 5.82 8.31 -9.53
N LYS A 72 4.79 9.13 -9.77
CA LYS A 72 4.46 9.63 -11.12
C LYS A 72 5.60 10.48 -11.69
N PHE A 73 6.30 11.22 -10.84
CA PHE A 73 7.45 12.04 -11.26
C PHE A 73 8.67 11.19 -11.63
N VAL A 74 9.06 10.23 -10.78
CA VAL A 74 10.29 9.44 -10.98
C VAL A 74 10.08 8.31 -12.00
N TYR A 75 8.91 7.66 -11.96
CA TYR A 75 8.54 6.51 -12.79
C TYR A 75 7.20 6.74 -13.50
N PRO A 76 7.13 7.64 -14.49
CA PRO A 76 5.89 8.02 -15.17
C PRO A 76 5.21 6.86 -15.92
N GLY A 77 5.94 5.78 -16.25
CA GLY A 77 5.39 4.57 -16.86
C GLY A 77 4.82 3.54 -15.89
N SER A 78 4.86 3.80 -14.58
CA SER A 78 4.32 2.87 -13.58
C SER A 78 2.80 2.92 -13.53
N ASN A 79 2.17 1.75 -13.40
CA ASN A 79 0.80 1.66 -12.91
C ASN A 79 0.78 1.81 -11.39
N PHE A 80 -0.30 2.39 -10.86
CA PHE A 80 -0.48 2.57 -9.41
C PHE A 80 -1.53 1.61 -8.91
N GLN A 81 -1.18 0.76 -7.95
CA GLN A 81 -2.09 -0.19 -7.34
C GLN A 81 -2.49 0.32 -5.95
N TYR A 82 -3.78 0.58 -5.73
CA TYR A 82 -4.27 0.86 -4.40
C TYR A 82 -4.24 -0.43 -3.56
N CYS A 83 -3.71 -0.34 -2.34
CA CYS A 83 -3.56 -1.48 -1.46
C CYS A 83 -4.92 -2.06 -1.06
N LEU A 84 -5.18 -3.31 -1.47
CA LEU A 84 -6.46 -3.96 -1.20
C LEU A 84 -6.65 -4.31 0.27
N TRP A 85 -5.57 -4.46 1.05
CA TRP A 85 -5.68 -4.63 2.49
C TRP A 85 -6.25 -3.36 3.13
N HIS A 86 -5.69 -2.19 2.81
CA HIS A 86 -6.19 -0.89 3.31
C HIS A 86 -7.63 -0.61 2.86
N LEU A 87 -7.95 -0.96 1.61
CA LEU A 87 -9.33 -0.93 1.13
C LEU A 87 -10.24 -1.81 2.01
N SER A 88 -9.86 -3.07 2.24
CA SER A 88 -10.64 -4.00 3.06
C SER A 88 -10.87 -3.46 4.47
N GLN A 89 -9.85 -2.87 5.10
CA GLN A 89 -9.95 -2.29 6.44
C GLN A 89 -10.89 -1.08 6.48
N THR A 90 -10.83 -0.23 5.47
CA THR A 90 -11.73 0.91 5.32
C THR A 90 -13.18 0.44 5.19
N LEU A 91 -13.44 -0.54 4.34
CA LEU A 91 -14.78 -1.10 4.15
C LEU A 91 -15.30 -1.82 5.40
N MET A 92 -14.43 -2.57 6.10
CA MET A 92 -14.78 -3.26 7.35
C MET A 92 -15.22 -2.28 8.46
N LYS A 93 -14.63 -1.08 8.51
CA LYS A 93 -15.09 -0.01 9.41
C LYS A 93 -16.49 0.48 9.05
N GLN A 94 -16.81 0.60 7.76
CA GLN A 94 -18.13 1.03 7.29
C GLN A 94 -19.24 0.02 7.63
N VAL A 95 -18.92 -1.27 7.63
CA VAL A 95 -19.87 -2.34 7.99
C VAL A 95 -19.80 -2.74 9.47
N SER A 96 -19.07 -2.01 10.31
CA SER A 96 -18.81 -2.37 11.71
C SER A 96 -20.08 -2.56 12.56
N HIS A 97 -21.12 -1.79 12.26
CA HIS A 97 -22.45 -1.82 12.87
C HIS A 97 -23.29 -3.07 12.52
N LEU A 98 -22.87 -3.86 11.53
CA LEU A 98 -23.57 -5.08 11.13
C LEU A 98 -23.15 -6.27 12.02
N THR A 99 -23.98 -7.31 11.99
CA THR A 99 -23.73 -8.56 12.74
C THR A 99 -22.43 -9.23 12.28
N PHE A 100 -21.79 -9.98 13.18
CA PHE A 100 -20.56 -10.73 12.87
C PHE A 100 -20.70 -11.59 11.61
N LYS A 101 -21.81 -12.34 11.49
CA LYS A 101 -22.11 -13.19 10.33
C LYS A 101 -22.14 -12.41 9.00
N ILE A 102 -22.66 -11.19 9.01
CA ILE A 102 -22.72 -10.36 7.80
C ILE A 102 -21.33 -9.81 7.47
N LYS A 103 -20.56 -9.36 8.47
CA LYS A 103 -19.20 -8.85 8.31
C LYS A 103 -18.25 -9.93 7.79
N ASP A 104 -18.33 -11.13 8.34
CA ASP A 104 -17.55 -12.29 7.91
C ASP A 104 -17.82 -12.62 6.43
N ARG A 105 -19.10 -12.75 6.06
CA ARG A 105 -19.50 -12.98 4.66
C ARG A 105 -19.06 -11.84 3.73
N PHE A 106 -19.11 -10.60 4.20
CA PHE A 106 -18.67 -9.43 3.45
C PHE A 106 -17.17 -9.50 3.16
N TYR A 107 -16.36 -9.82 4.17
CA TYR A 107 -14.90 -9.94 4.05
C TYR A 107 -14.51 -11.06 3.07
N HIS A 108 -15.16 -12.22 3.15
CA HIS A 108 -14.94 -13.31 2.20
C HIS A 108 -15.29 -12.91 0.77
N GLN A 109 -16.46 -12.30 0.55
CA GLN A 109 -16.88 -11.86 -0.77
C GLN A 109 -15.98 -10.76 -1.34
N PHE A 110 -15.45 -9.87 -0.50
CA PHE A 110 -14.46 -8.88 -0.92
C PHE A 110 -13.24 -9.59 -1.52
N TRP A 111 -12.68 -10.57 -0.82
CA TRP A 111 -11.52 -11.31 -1.32
C TRP A 111 -11.86 -12.23 -2.50
N GLU A 112 -13.09 -12.73 -2.63
CA GLU A 112 -13.53 -13.44 -3.83
C GLU A 112 -13.39 -12.59 -5.09
N VAL A 113 -13.70 -11.28 -5.02
CA VAL A 113 -13.48 -10.35 -6.15
C VAL A 113 -12.01 -10.37 -6.58
N PHE A 114 -11.10 -10.13 -5.64
CA PHE A 114 -9.68 -9.92 -5.92
C PHE A 114 -8.84 -11.21 -5.98
N ASN A 115 -9.45 -12.37 -5.73
CA ASN A 115 -8.84 -13.70 -5.92
C ASN A 115 -9.25 -14.33 -7.26
N ALA A 116 -10.05 -13.65 -8.09
CA ALA A 116 -10.43 -14.19 -9.38
C ALA A 116 -9.20 -14.39 -10.29
N HIS A 117 -9.31 -15.36 -11.21
CA HIS A 117 -8.17 -15.82 -12.01
C HIS A 117 -7.74 -14.83 -13.10
N ASP A 118 -8.67 -14.04 -13.62
CA ASP A 118 -8.44 -13.09 -14.70
C ASP A 118 -9.23 -11.80 -14.44
N LEU A 119 -8.87 -10.75 -15.17
CA LEU A 119 -9.40 -9.40 -14.99
C LEU A 119 -10.91 -9.35 -15.25
N ASP A 120 -11.41 -10.09 -16.24
CA ASP A 120 -12.83 -10.14 -16.58
C ASP A 120 -13.65 -10.70 -15.41
N LYS A 121 -13.20 -11.83 -14.83
CA LYS A 121 -13.86 -12.39 -13.64
C LYS A 121 -13.74 -11.49 -12.41
N CYS A 122 -12.64 -10.74 -12.27
CA CYS A 122 -12.52 -9.71 -11.24
C CYS A 122 -13.65 -8.68 -11.39
N TYR A 123 -13.88 -8.17 -12.61
CA TYR A 123 -14.94 -7.20 -12.88
C TYR A 123 -16.34 -7.79 -12.67
N ASP A 124 -16.62 -9.01 -13.14
CA ASP A 124 -17.92 -9.67 -12.92
C ASP A 124 -18.26 -9.74 -11.42
N ARG A 125 -17.30 -10.23 -10.62
CA ARG A 125 -17.46 -10.33 -9.16
C ARG A 125 -17.56 -8.96 -8.51
N TYR A 126 -16.79 -7.98 -8.98
CA TYR A 126 -16.81 -6.61 -8.50
C TYR A 126 -18.20 -5.97 -8.68
N PHE A 127 -18.80 -6.07 -9.87
CA PHE A 127 -20.13 -5.54 -10.13
C PHE A 127 -21.21 -6.26 -9.33
N GLU A 128 -21.12 -7.58 -9.19
CA GLU A 128 -22.01 -8.34 -8.32
C GLU A 128 -21.89 -7.91 -6.85
N PHE A 129 -20.65 -7.69 -6.39
CA PHE A 129 -20.35 -7.25 -5.04
C PHE A 129 -20.97 -5.88 -4.78
N LEU A 130 -20.78 -4.91 -5.67
CA LEU A 130 -21.37 -3.58 -5.55
C LEU A 130 -22.90 -3.61 -5.61
N LYS A 131 -23.48 -4.42 -6.49
CA LYS A 131 -24.95 -4.58 -6.59
C LYS A 131 -25.56 -5.08 -5.28
N LYS A 132 -24.90 -6.04 -4.60
CA LYS A 132 -25.39 -6.63 -3.34
C LYS A 132 -25.02 -5.77 -2.13
N ARG A 133 -23.74 -5.42 -1.99
CA ARG A 133 -23.18 -4.77 -0.80
C ARG A 133 -23.23 -3.26 -0.86
N GLY A 134 -23.00 -2.66 -2.03
CA GLY A 134 -23.17 -1.22 -2.23
C GLY A 134 -24.62 -0.78 -2.01
N LYS A 135 -25.61 -1.60 -2.41
CA LYS A 135 -27.03 -1.33 -2.10
C LYS A 135 -27.34 -1.42 -0.60
N MET A 136 -26.70 -2.34 0.11
CA MET A 136 -26.87 -2.51 1.56
C MET A 136 -26.21 -1.38 2.36
N VAL A 137 -25.03 -0.92 1.93
CA VAL A 137 -24.26 0.15 2.57
C VAL A 137 -23.72 1.09 1.48
N PRO A 138 -24.41 2.20 1.16
CA PRO A 138 -24.07 3.08 0.03
C PRO A 138 -22.67 3.71 0.08
N SER A 139 -22.06 3.85 1.26
CA SER A 139 -20.69 4.35 1.40
C SER A 139 -19.65 3.44 0.76
N ILE A 140 -19.95 2.14 0.62
CA ILE A 140 -19.07 1.17 -0.04
C ILE A 140 -18.85 1.57 -1.51
N SER A 141 -19.94 1.82 -2.25
CA SER A 141 -19.84 2.21 -3.66
C SER A 141 -19.05 3.51 -3.83
N LYS A 142 -19.21 4.47 -2.89
CA LYS A 142 -18.44 5.71 -2.90
C LYS A 142 -16.94 5.46 -2.71
N THR A 143 -16.57 4.60 -1.76
CA THR A 143 -15.16 4.26 -1.51
C THR A 143 -14.54 3.53 -2.70
N PHE A 144 -15.26 2.61 -3.34
CA PHE A 144 -14.75 1.95 -4.55
C PHE A 144 -14.57 2.93 -5.71
N ALA A 145 -15.52 3.85 -5.94
CA ALA A 145 -15.42 4.84 -7.00
C ALA A 145 -14.20 5.77 -6.87
N LEU A 146 -13.71 6.01 -5.64
CA LEU A 146 -12.51 6.83 -5.40
C LEU A 146 -11.21 6.16 -5.86
N HIS A 147 -11.18 4.83 -5.95
CA HIS A 147 -9.97 4.06 -6.20
C HIS A 147 -10.06 3.16 -7.44
N GLU A 148 -11.19 3.15 -8.14
CA GLU A 148 -11.56 2.19 -9.18
C GLU A 148 -10.47 1.99 -10.25
N GLU A 149 -9.87 3.08 -10.71
CA GLU A 149 -8.76 3.09 -11.69
C GLU A 149 -7.52 2.30 -11.23
N ASN A 150 -7.31 2.15 -9.92
CA ASN A 150 -6.08 1.61 -9.33
C ASN A 150 -6.30 0.27 -8.61
N LEU A 151 -7.45 -0.39 -8.77
CA LEU A 151 -7.77 -1.62 -8.02
C LEU A 151 -7.23 -2.90 -8.62
N PHE A 152 -7.01 -2.93 -9.94
CA PHE A 152 -6.81 -4.18 -10.68
C PHE A 152 -5.48 -4.27 -11.44
N HIS A 153 -4.58 -3.29 -11.33
CA HIS A 153 -3.29 -3.29 -12.02
C HIS A 153 -2.42 -4.52 -11.66
N TYR A 154 -2.58 -5.09 -10.46
CA TYR A 154 -1.93 -6.34 -10.09
C TYR A 154 -2.28 -7.52 -11.04
N CYS A 155 -3.43 -7.47 -11.73
CA CYS A 155 -3.83 -8.50 -12.70
C CYS A 155 -2.88 -8.58 -13.92
N ASP A 156 -2.13 -7.52 -14.21
CA ASP A 156 -1.15 -7.50 -15.32
C ASP A 156 0.10 -8.35 -15.02
N SER A 157 0.25 -8.81 -13.77
CA SER A 157 1.36 -9.66 -13.34
C SER A 157 0.99 -11.16 -13.39
N PRO A 158 1.97 -12.07 -13.54
CA PRO A 158 1.77 -13.51 -13.41
C PRO A 158 1.05 -13.93 -12.13
N PHE A 159 0.14 -14.89 -12.27
CA PHE A 159 -0.79 -15.33 -11.23
C PHE A 159 -0.10 -15.75 -9.94
N GLU A 160 1.07 -16.38 -10.06
CA GLU A 160 1.89 -16.95 -9.00
C GLU A 160 2.27 -15.93 -7.92
N TYR A 161 2.43 -14.65 -8.30
CA TYR A 161 2.85 -13.60 -7.39
C TYR A 161 1.90 -12.39 -7.33
N ARG A 162 0.75 -12.42 -8.00
CA ARG A 162 -0.33 -11.41 -7.88
C ARG A 162 -0.70 -11.08 -6.44
N GLN A 163 -0.74 -12.09 -5.57
CA GLN A 163 -1.10 -11.89 -4.17
C GLN A 163 -0.10 -10.98 -3.42
N ARG A 164 1.17 -10.98 -3.84
CA ARG A 164 2.24 -10.15 -3.27
C ARG A 164 2.13 -8.70 -3.73
N LEU A 165 1.54 -8.46 -4.91
CA LEU A 165 1.48 -7.15 -5.56
C LEU A 165 0.20 -6.36 -5.26
N ARG A 166 -0.81 -6.99 -4.67
CA ARG A 166 -2.10 -6.35 -4.39
C ARG A 166 -2.23 -5.79 -2.98
N THR A 167 -1.26 -6.05 -2.10
CA THR A 167 -1.24 -5.59 -0.70
C THR A 167 0.16 -5.14 -0.30
N VAL A 168 0.26 -4.31 0.75
CA VAL A 168 1.54 -3.95 1.38
C VAL A 168 1.86 -4.82 2.61
N ASN A 169 1.19 -5.96 2.80
CA ASN A 169 1.35 -6.82 3.97
C ASN A 169 2.81 -7.25 4.20
N MET A 170 3.58 -7.41 3.13
CA MET A 170 5.01 -7.72 3.22
C MET A 170 5.79 -6.60 3.91
N ALA A 171 5.51 -5.34 3.54
CA ALA A 171 6.09 -4.18 4.20
C ALA A 171 5.64 -4.11 5.66
N GLU A 172 4.36 -4.34 5.96
CA GLU A 172 3.83 -4.31 7.32
C GLU A 172 4.46 -5.35 8.25
N GLY A 173 4.68 -6.57 7.75
CA GLY A 173 5.38 -7.64 8.48
C GLY A 173 6.81 -7.23 8.81
N PHE A 174 7.55 -6.69 7.85
CA PHE A 174 8.88 -6.14 8.05
C PHE A 174 8.88 -5.01 9.09
N PHE A 175 7.98 -4.03 8.94
CA PHE A 175 7.87 -2.90 9.86
C PHE A 175 7.49 -3.31 11.27
N ARG A 176 6.75 -4.41 11.44
CA ARG A 176 6.44 -4.94 12.77
C ARG A 176 7.71 -5.40 13.48
N HIS A 177 8.51 -6.24 12.83
CA HIS A 177 9.77 -6.73 13.39
C HIS A 177 10.77 -5.59 13.60
N LEU A 178 10.88 -4.66 12.64
CA LEU A 178 11.75 -3.50 12.77
C LEU A 178 11.37 -2.63 13.97
N ARG A 179 10.07 -2.36 14.17
CA ARG A 179 9.60 -1.61 15.34
C ARG A 179 9.89 -2.32 16.65
N GLU A 180 9.71 -3.64 16.71
CA GLU A 180 10.05 -4.43 17.90
C GLU A 180 11.54 -4.41 18.21
N PHE A 181 12.38 -4.49 17.18
CA PHE A 181 13.83 -4.35 17.31
C PHE A 181 14.22 -2.95 17.80
N LEU A 182 13.72 -1.89 17.15
CA LEU A 182 14.04 -0.49 17.49
C LEU A 182 13.54 -0.07 18.88
N LYS A 183 12.47 -0.68 19.40
CA LYS A 183 12.05 -0.49 20.80
C LYS A 183 13.14 -0.89 21.81
N ARG A 184 14.01 -1.84 21.45
CA ARG A 184 15.13 -2.27 22.29
C ARG A 184 16.37 -1.40 22.12
N TYR A 185 16.46 -0.65 21.01
CA TYR A 185 17.60 0.18 20.64
C TYR A 185 17.10 1.53 20.09
N PRO A 186 16.67 2.46 20.97
CA PRO A 186 16.22 3.78 20.53
C PRO A 186 17.39 4.53 19.89
N GLY A 187 17.30 4.73 18.57
CA GLY A 187 18.23 5.56 17.81
C GLY A 187 17.85 7.04 17.91
N TRP A 188 18.86 7.91 17.75
CA TRP A 188 18.69 9.37 17.76
C TRP A 188 19.17 9.93 16.43
N ILE A 189 18.48 10.95 15.91
CA ILE A 189 18.94 11.72 14.76
C ILE A 189 19.73 12.91 15.30
N ASP A 190 21.03 12.93 15.05
CA ASP A 190 21.87 14.10 15.36
C ASP A 190 21.60 15.14 14.25
N ALA A 191 20.76 16.14 14.54
CA ALA A 191 20.43 17.21 13.61
C ALA A 191 21.63 18.17 13.47
N LYS A 192 22.63 17.77 12.68
CA LYS A 192 23.72 18.65 12.26
C LYS A 192 23.37 19.45 11.02
#